data_AF-M5PR59-F1
#
_entry.id   AF-M5PR59-F1
#
_cell.length_a   1.000
_cell.length_b   1.000
_cell.length_c   1.000
_cell.angle_alpha   90.00
_cell.angle_beta   90.00
_cell.angle_gamma   90.00
#
_symmetry.space_group_name_H-M   'P 1'
#
loop_
_entity.id
_entity.type
_entity.pdbx_description
1 polymer ?
#
loop_
_entity_poly.entity_id
_entity_poly.type
_entity_poly.pdbx_seq_one_letter_code
_entity_poly.pdbx_strand_id
1 'polypeptide(L)'
;MDIKAFMRAEFAPRESEVRIPELAAFFPEGSEPVFRVRGLSGPELAQVNEEGSKDFESLVQGLLSQDVADTVQALKRKYGVDGKLTPDFKKRLKMLELGSVEPRLDWQACIKLAQVLPVDFYNLTQIVTKLTGAGHVPGKVQPSGKTSPSEQASPSVISGGDSSTR
;
A
#
# COMPACT_ATOMS: atom_id res chain seq x y z
N MET A 1 23.60 -12.11 -21.86
CA MET A 1 22.99 -10.76 -21.90
C MET A 1 23.83 -9.88 -22.79
N ASP A 2 23.22 -9.12 -23.70
CA ASP A 2 23.92 -8.01 -24.37
C ASP A 2 24.02 -6.82 -23.40
N ILE A 3 25.24 -6.53 -22.93
CA ILE A 3 25.50 -5.49 -21.94
C ILE A 3 25.21 -4.10 -22.50
N LYS A 4 25.55 -3.84 -23.77
CA LYS A 4 25.35 -2.52 -24.38
C LYS A 4 23.87 -2.26 -24.60
N ALA A 5 23.10 -3.28 -24.98
CA ALA A 5 21.65 -3.17 -25.07
C ALA A 5 21.02 -2.92 -23.70
N PHE A 6 21.44 -3.64 -22.66
CA PHE A 6 20.95 -3.47 -21.30
C PHE A 6 21.19 -2.05 -20.77
N MET A 7 22.41 -1.52 -20.91
CA MET A 7 22.76 -0.18 -20.42
C MET A 7 22.03 0.96 -21.14
N ARG A 8 21.49 0.71 -22.34
CA ARG A 8 20.69 1.70 -23.10
C ARG A 8 19.19 1.58 -22.84
N ALA A 9 18.73 0.49 -22.24
CA ALA A 9 17.33 0.29 -21.98
C ALA A 9 16.88 1.17 -20.82
N GLU A 10 15.74 1.83 -20.97
CA GLU A 10 15.04 2.48 -19.86
C GLU A 10 14.25 1.43 -19.09
N PHE A 11 14.37 1.43 -17.77
CA PHE A 11 13.65 0.54 -16.88
C PHE A 11 12.70 1.34 -15.99
N ALA A 12 11.46 0.90 -15.92
CA ALA A 12 10.45 1.50 -15.07
C ALA A 12 9.98 0.51 -13.98
N PRO A 13 9.65 1.01 -12.78
CA PRO A 13 9.17 0.15 -11.71
C PRO A 13 7.82 -0.46 -12.11
N ARG A 14 7.56 -1.69 -11.68
CA ARG A 14 6.23 -2.27 -11.83
C ARG A 14 5.26 -1.57 -10.88
N GLU A 15 4.02 -1.40 -11.31
CA GLU A 15 2.95 -0.81 -10.51
C GLU A 15 1.78 -1.79 -10.36
N SER A 16 1.00 -1.64 -9.29
CA SER A 16 -0.23 -2.38 -9.04
C SER A 16 -1.28 -1.45 -8.45
N GLU A 17 -2.52 -1.67 -8.85
CA GLU A 17 -3.70 -1.00 -8.29
C GLU A 17 -4.34 -1.90 -7.22
N VAL A 18 -4.78 -1.29 -6.12
CA VAL A 18 -5.37 -1.96 -4.96
C VAL A 18 -6.57 -1.17 -4.51
N ARG A 19 -7.77 -1.76 -4.63
CA ARG A 19 -9.01 -1.13 -4.19
C ARG A 19 -9.18 -1.28 -2.67
N ILE A 20 -9.45 -0.19 -1.97
CA ILE A 20 -9.70 -0.14 -0.52
C ILE A 20 -11.03 0.61 -0.27
N PRO A 21 -12.19 -0.07 -0.40
CA PRO A 21 -13.51 0.55 -0.31
C PRO A 21 -13.77 1.33 0.99
N GLU A 22 -13.15 0.91 2.09
CA GLU A 22 -13.28 1.50 3.42
C GLU A 22 -12.79 2.96 3.47
N LEU A 23 -11.97 3.36 2.51
CA LEU A 23 -11.46 4.73 2.39
C LEU A 23 -12.24 5.58 1.38
N ALA A 24 -13.32 5.08 0.77
CA ALA A 24 -14.07 5.80 -0.26
C ALA A 24 -14.46 7.24 0.12
N ALA A 25 -14.81 7.49 1.38
CA ALA A 25 -15.17 8.82 1.86
C ALA A 25 -14.02 9.85 1.83
N PHE A 26 -12.78 9.40 1.66
CA PHE A 26 -11.58 10.26 1.58
C PHE A 26 -11.07 10.45 0.15
N PHE A 27 -11.73 9.83 -0.83
CA PHE A 27 -11.45 10.03 -2.24
C PHE A 27 -12.41 11.09 -2.83
N PRO A 28 -12.02 11.79 -3.91
CA PRO A 28 -12.92 12.71 -4.61
C PRO A 28 -14.25 12.04 -4.97
N GLU A 29 -15.35 12.80 -4.92
CA GLU A 29 -16.68 12.30 -5.27
C GLU A 29 -16.69 11.67 -6.67
N GLY A 30 -17.23 10.46 -6.78
CA GLY A 30 -17.29 9.71 -8.03
C GLY A 30 -15.98 9.03 -8.46
N SER A 31 -14.90 9.16 -7.69
CA SER A 31 -13.66 8.44 -7.95
C SER A 31 -13.61 7.08 -7.23
N GLU A 32 -12.90 6.14 -7.82
CA GLU A 32 -12.69 4.81 -7.25
C GLU A 32 -11.63 4.86 -6.14
N PRO A 33 -11.85 4.23 -4.98
CA PRO A 33 -10.90 4.24 -3.86
C PRO A 33 -9.75 3.27 -4.12
N VAL A 34 -8.90 3.61 -5.10
CA VAL A 34 -7.80 2.79 -5.59
C VAL A 34 -6.47 3.40 -5.19
N PHE A 35 -5.63 2.57 -4.59
CA PHE A 35 -4.23 2.85 -4.34
C PHE A 35 -3.38 2.31 -5.47
N ARG A 36 -2.52 3.15 -6.03
CA ARG A 36 -1.44 2.75 -6.92
C ARG A 36 -0.14 2.68 -6.13
N VAL A 37 0.48 1.50 -6.13
CA VAL A 37 1.77 1.23 -5.50
C VAL A 37 2.76 0.69 -6.51
N ARG A 38 4.05 0.88 -6.25
CA ARG A 38 5.14 0.44 -7.13
C ARG A 38 6.21 -0.39 -6.42
N GLY A 39 7.00 -1.10 -7.20
CA GLY A 39 8.26 -1.69 -6.74
C GLY A 39 9.31 -0.63 -6.37
N LEU A 40 10.18 -0.98 -5.44
CA LEU A 40 11.31 -0.14 -5.02
C LEU A 40 12.56 -0.42 -5.85
N SER A 41 13.40 0.60 -5.98
CA SER A 41 14.78 0.47 -6.48
C SER A 41 15.72 -0.07 -5.39
N GLY A 42 16.93 -0.48 -5.79
CA GLY A 42 17.96 -0.94 -4.84
C GLY A 42 18.30 0.07 -3.74
N PRO A 43 18.56 1.35 -4.06
CA PRO A 43 18.80 2.39 -3.06
C PRO A 43 17.62 2.60 -2.10
N GLU A 44 16.38 2.56 -2.59
CA GLU A 44 15.18 2.69 -1.75
C GLU A 44 15.03 1.49 -0.81
N LEU A 45 15.29 0.28 -1.30
CA LEU A 45 15.28 -0.91 -0.46
C LEU A 45 16.37 -0.86 0.63
N ALA A 46 17.53 -0.28 0.33
CA ALA A 46 18.57 -0.03 1.34
C ALA A 46 18.07 0.94 2.43
N GLN A 47 17.42 2.04 2.05
CA GLN A 47 16.82 2.98 3.02
C GLN A 47 15.76 2.30 3.90
N VAL A 48 14.91 1.44 3.33
CA VAL A 48 13.96 0.64 4.10
C VAL A 48 14.69 -0.21 5.15
N ASN A 49 15.78 -0.89 4.75
CA ASN A 49 16.55 -1.71 5.66
C ASN A 49 17.21 -0.91 6.80
N GLU A 50 17.75 0.26 6.48
CA GLU A 50 18.31 1.20 7.46
C GLU A 50 17.25 1.66 8.46
N GLU A 51 16.03 1.97 8.01
CA GLU A 51 14.92 2.37 8.89
C GLU A 51 14.60 1.30 9.95
N GLY A 52 14.68 0.02 9.55
CA GLY A 52 14.54 -1.11 10.46
C GLY A 52 15.58 -1.13 11.57
N SER A 53 16.76 -0.58 11.34
CA SER A 53 17.88 -0.54 12.30
C SER A 53 17.88 0.69 13.22
N LYS A 54 17.23 1.78 12.81
CA LYS A 54 17.21 3.03 13.59
C LYS A 54 16.52 2.88 14.94
N ASP A 55 17.11 3.44 15.99
CA ASP A 55 16.43 3.52 17.28
C ASP A 55 15.24 4.46 17.19
N PHE A 56 14.19 4.13 17.93
CA PHE A 56 12.93 4.85 17.87
C PHE A 56 13.07 6.36 18.11
N GLU A 57 13.93 6.77 19.03
CA GLU A 57 14.16 8.18 19.35
C GLU A 57 14.73 8.95 18.15
N SER A 58 15.62 8.32 17.39
CA SER A 58 16.17 8.91 16.16
C SER A 58 15.11 9.08 15.06
N LEU A 59 14.11 8.20 15.01
CA LEU A 59 12.98 8.33 14.07
C LEU A 59 12.12 9.53 14.43
N VAL A 60 11.78 9.67 15.72
CA VAL A 60 10.95 10.76 16.20
C VAL A 60 11.67 12.10 16.06
N GLN A 61 12.96 12.18 16.34
CA GLN A 61 13.76 13.40 16.14
C GLN A 61 13.87 13.81 14.67
N GLY A 62 13.87 12.85 13.74
CA GLY A 62 13.88 13.12 12.29
C GLY A 62 12.54 13.62 11.74
N LEU A 63 11.45 13.50 12.50
CA LEU A 63 10.11 13.94 12.11
C LEU A 63 9.89 15.37 12.61
N LEU A 64 9.96 16.34 11.70
CA LEU A 64 9.98 17.77 12.01
C LEU A 64 8.64 18.36 12.48
N SER A 65 7.55 17.59 12.60
CA SER A 65 6.25 18.09 13.05
C SER A 65 5.85 17.53 14.42
N GLN A 66 5.36 18.45 15.27
CA GLN A 66 4.87 18.16 16.61
C GLN A 66 3.77 17.09 16.61
N ASP A 67 2.88 17.12 15.61
CA ASP A 67 1.78 16.16 15.46
C ASP A 67 2.25 14.72 15.28
N VAL A 68 3.41 14.50 14.65
CA VAL A 68 3.99 13.16 14.52
C VAL A 68 4.46 12.65 15.87
N ALA A 69 5.21 13.48 16.59
CA ALA A 69 5.78 13.12 17.89
C ALA A 69 4.67 12.74 18.88
N ASP A 70 3.56 13.49 18.86
CA ASP A 70 2.39 13.22 19.69
C ASP A 70 1.63 11.97 19.26
N THR A 71 1.44 11.76 17.95
CA THR A 71 0.85 10.51 17.41
C THR A 71 1.68 9.28 17.82
N VAL A 72 3.00 9.42 17.76
CA VAL A 72 3.94 8.36 18.07
C VAL A 72 4.03 8.11 19.58
N GLN A 73 3.93 9.15 20.43
CA GLN A 73 3.73 8.95 21.87
C GLN A 73 2.39 8.30 22.21
N ALA A 74 1.32 8.64 21.49
CA ALA A 74 0.02 8.01 21.67
C ALA A 74 0.06 6.51 21.31
N LEU A 75 0.79 6.14 20.25
CA LEU A 75 1.08 4.73 19.95
C LEU A 75 1.78 4.03 21.12
N LYS A 76 2.81 4.64 21.71
CA LYS A 76 3.51 4.08 22.89
C LYS A 76 2.53 3.79 24.04
N ARG A 77 1.68 4.77 24.36
CA ARG A 77 0.72 4.65 25.48
C ARG A 77 -0.39 3.65 25.20
N LYS A 78 -0.87 3.58 23.95
CA LYS A 78 -2.03 2.77 23.56
C LYS A 78 -1.73 1.29 23.43
N TYR A 79 -0.55 0.93 22.92
CA TYR A 79 -0.24 -0.47 22.60
C TYR A 79 0.59 -1.18 23.67
N GLY A 80 0.94 -0.52 24.77
CA GLY A 80 1.68 -1.13 25.89
C GLY A 80 3.03 -1.72 25.50
N VAL A 81 3.54 -1.37 24.31
CA VAL A 81 4.87 -1.73 23.84
C VAL A 81 5.81 -0.73 24.49
N ASP A 82 6.90 -1.19 25.11
CA ASP A 82 7.95 -0.39 25.76
C ASP A 82 8.69 0.53 24.77
N GLY A 83 7.97 1.42 24.11
CA GLY A 83 8.48 2.47 23.25
C GLY A 83 9.07 2.04 21.91
N LYS A 84 9.15 0.75 21.59
CA LYS A 84 9.88 0.27 20.42
C LYS A 84 8.95 -0.26 19.34
N LEU A 85 8.75 0.52 18.29
CA LEU A 85 8.25 -0.04 17.02
C LEU A 85 9.19 -1.16 16.60
N THR A 86 8.63 -2.32 16.27
CA THR A 86 9.45 -3.45 15.83
C THR A 86 10.21 -3.07 14.56
N PRO A 87 11.42 -3.63 14.35
CA PRO A 87 12.17 -3.43 13.10
C PRO A 87 11.33 -3.66 11.85
N ASP A 88 10.52 -4.72 11.82
CA ASP A 88 9.63 -5.03 10.69
C ASP A 88 8.59 -3.93 10.45
N PHE A 89 7.94 -3.44 11.51
CA PHE A 89 6.93 -2.39 11.37
C PHE A 89 7.50 -1.10 10.80
N LYS A 90 8.69 -0.69 11.26
CA LYS A 90 9.40 0.48 10.72
C LYS A 90 9.76 0.32 9.24
N LYS A 91 10.25 -0.87 8.86
CA LYS A 91 10.53 -1.19 7.46
C LYS A 91 9.25 -1.08 6.61
N ARG A 92 8.14 -1.61 7.09
CA ARG A 92 6.85 -1.57 6.38
C ARG A 92 6.31 -0.16 6.19
N LEU A 93 6.41 0.69 7.21
CA LEU A 93 6.06 2.10 7.10
C LEU A 93 6.89 2.79 6.01
N LYS A 94 8.23 2.62 6.05
CA LYS A 94 9.12 3.23 5.05
C LYS A 94 8.89 2.69 3.64
N MET A 95 8.64 1.39 3.55
CA MET A 95 8.36 0.71 2.30
C MET A 95 7.08 1.25 1.65
N LEU A 96 6.02 1.47 2.43
CA LEU A 96 4.78 2.04 1.89
C LEU A 96 4.94 3.51 1.52
N GLU A 97 5.63 4.32 2.33
CA GLU A 97 5.93 5.72 2.02
C GLU A 97 6.66 5.87 0.67
N LEU A 98 7.68 5.05 0.42
CA LEU A 98 8.45 5.09 -0.82
C LEU A 98 7.72 4.44 -2.01
N GLY A 99 6.95 3.37 -1.74
CA GLY A 99 6.25 2.58 -2.75
C GLY A 99 4.88 3.13 -3.14
N SER A 100 4.34 4.09 -2.41
CA SER A 100 3.06 4.74 -2.69
C SER A 100 3.19 5.73 -3.85
N VAL A 101 2.34 5.58 -4.87
CA VAL A 101 2.29 6.45 -6.06
C VAL A 101 1.08 7.38 -5.99
N GLU A 102 -0.11 6.81 -5.74
CA GLU A 102 -1.36 7.58 -5.70
C GLU A 102 -2.42 6.87 -4.82
N PRO A 103 -2.98 7.51 -3.77
CA PRO A 103 -2.50 8.77 -3.18
C PRO A 103 -1.07 8.59 -2.66
N ARG A 104 -0.25 9.65 -2.72
CA ARG A 104 1.10 9.65 -2.16
C ARG A 104 1.01 9.75 -0.63
N LEU A 105 1.51 8.75 0.07
CA LEU A 105 1.48 8.67 1.53
C LEU A 105 2.80 9.16 2.12
N ASP A 106 2.70 10.03 3.12
CA ASP A 106 3.80 10.30 4.04
C ASP A 106 3.79 9.31 5.21
N TRP A 107 4.77 9.47 6.11
CA TRP A 107 4.91 8.63 7.29
C TRP A 107 3.69 8.69 8.23
N GLN A 108 3.08 9.87 8.43
CA GLN A 108 1.92 10.03 9.31
C GLN A 108 0.70 9.30 8.74
N ALA A 109 0.46 9.44 7.44
CA ALA A 109 -0.60 8.76 6.74
C ALA A 109 -0.41 7.24 6.79
N CYS A 110 0.82 6.74 6.64
CA CYS A 110 1.14 5.32 6.79
C CYS A 110 0.84 4.80 8.21
N ILE A 111 1.22 5.55 9.24
CA ILE A 111 0.87 5.21 10.64
C ILE A 111 -0.65 5.19 10.83
N LYS A 112 -1.35 6.22 10.34
CA LYS A 112 -2.79 6.30 10.46
C LYS A 112 -3.45 5.10 9.79
N LEU A 113 -3.04 4.76 8.58
CA LEU A 113 -3.52 3.60 7.84
C LEU A 113 -3.28 2.31 8.62
N ALA A 114 -2.07 2.11 9.17
CA ALA A 114 -1.75 0.94 9.99
C ALA A 114 -2.61 0.84 11.27
N GLN A 115 -3.04 1.98 11.83
CA GLN A 115 -3.92 2.01 13.01
C GLN A 115 -5.38 1.68 12.68
N VAL A 116 -5.89 2.18 11.55
CA VAL A 116 -7.34 2.08 11.22
C VAL A 116 -7.66 0.89 10.32
N LEU A 117 -6.76 0.52 9.41
CA LEU A 117 -6.89 -0.55 8.43
C LEU A 117 -5.58 -1.38 8.39
N PRO A 118 -5.25 -2.08 9.49
CA PRO A 118 -3.98 -2.81 9.60
C PRO A 118 -3.82 -3.88 8.51
N VAL A 119 -4.89 -4.60 8.17
CA VAL A 119 -4.82 -5.66 7.15
C VAL A 119 -4.47 -5.08 5.78
N ASP A 120 -5.08 -3.96 5.39
CA ASP A 120 -4.77 -3.28 4.13
C ASP A 120 -3.37 -2.67 4.11
N PHE A 121 -2.93 -2.09 5.22
CA PHE A 121 -1.54 -1.63 5.37
C PHE A 121 -0.53 -2.77 5.12
N TYR A 122 -0.74 -3.93 5.75
CA TYR A 122 0.11 -5.09 5.49
C TYR A 122 -0.03 -5.59 4.05
N ASN A 123 -1.24 -5.64 3.49
CA ASN A 123 -1.44 -6.05 2.09
C ASN A 123 -0.68 -5.15 1.10
N LEU A 124 -0.79 -3.83 1.23
CA LEU A 124 -0.07 -2.87 0.38
C LEU A 124 1.45 -3.08 0.45
N THR A 125 2.01 -3.24 1.66
CA THR A 125 3.45 -3.49 1.82
C THR A 125 3.89 -4.83 1.25
N GLN A 126 3.06 -5.87 1.33
CA GLN A 126 3.33 -7.15 0.67
C GLN A 126 3.30 -7.04 -0.85
N ILE A 127 2.40 -6.23 -1.42
CA ILE A 127 2.36 -5.96 -2.86
C ILE A 127 3.62 -5.21 -3.29
N VAL A 128 4.04 -4.16 -2.57
CA VAL A 128 5.32 -3.46 -2.83
C VAL A 128 6.50 -4.45 -2.77
N THR A 129 6.51 -5.36 -1.80
CA THR A 129 7.54 -6.40 -1.69
C THR A 129 7.57 -7.31 -2.92
N LYS A 130 6.39 -7.79 -3.37
CA LYS A 130 6.26 -8.63 -4.58
C LYS A 130 6.74 -7.90 -5.83
N LEU A 131 6.33 -6.65 -6.02
CA LEU A 131 6.73 -5.82 -7.16
C LEU A 131 8.25 -5.56 -7.17
N THR A 132 8.82 -5.29 -6.00
CA THR A 132 10.27 -5.11 -5.81
C THR A 132 11.03 -6.37 -6.18
N GLY A 133 10.59 -7.54 -5.71
CA GLY A 133 11.19 -8.83 -6.04
C GLY A 133 11.09 -9.21 -7.53
N ALA A 134 10.05 -8.75 -8.22
CA ALA A 134 9.87 -8.96 -9.65
C ALA A 134 10.73 -8.05 -10.55
N GLY A 135 11.47 -7.11 -9.95
CA GLY A 135 12.35 -6.17 -10.65
C GLY A 135 11.62 -5.19 -11.56
N HIS A 136 12.38 -4.27 -12.13
CA HIS A 136 11.88 -3.29 -13.09
C HIS A 136 11.68 -3.93 -14.48
N VAL A 137 10.81 -3.35 -15.29
CA VAL A 137 10.55 -3.78 -16.66
C VAL A 137 11.14 -2.80 -17.66
N PRO A 138 11.68 -3.27 -18.81
CA PRO A 138 12.12 -2.37 -19.87
C PRO A 138 10.94 -1.66 -20.53
N GLY A 139 11.10 -0.36 -20.82
CA GLY A 139 10.07 0.49 -21.43
C GLY A 139 9.12 1.15 -20.42
N LYS A 140 8.12 1.90 -20.93
CA LYS A 140 7.11 2.57 -20.10
C LYS A 140 6.10 1.57 -19.55
N VAL A 141 5.81 1.67 -18.25
CA VAL A 141 4.75 0.88 -17.60
C VAL A 141 3.40 1.27 -18.20
N GLN A 142 2.60 0.29 -18.61
CA GLN A 142 1.20 0.54 -18.94
C GLN A 142 0.42 0.70 -17.63
N PRO A 143 -0.42 1.75 -17.47
CA PRO A 143 -1.30 1.85 -16.32
C PRO A 143 -2.23 0.63 -16.29
N SER A 144 -2.34 -0.02 -15.14
CA SER A 144 -3.13 -1.25 -14.97
C SER A 144 -4.64 -0.93 -14.84
N GLY A 145 -5.18 -0.10 -15.73
CA GLY A 145 -6.59 0.25 -15.77
C GLY A 145 -7.37 -0.69 -16.70
N LYS A 146 -7.72 -1.88 -16.21
CA LYS A 146 -8.85 -2.68 -16.71
C LYS A 146 -9.51 -3.45 -15.57
N THR A 147 -10.35 -2.76 -14.79
CA THR A 147 -11.44 -3.41 -14.09
C THR A 147 -12.39 -4.00 -15.13
N SER A 148 -12.49 -5.33 -15.18
CA SER A 148 -13.58 -6.00 -15.90
C SER A 148 -14.92 -5.53 -15.30
N PRO A 149 -15.93 -5.17 -16.10
CA PRO A 149 -17.26 -4.94 -15.57
C PRO A 149 -17.75 -6.23 -14.91
N SER A 150 -18.12 -6.16 -13.63
CA SER A 150 -18.86 -7.23 -12.98
C SER A 150 -20.16 -7.44 -13.76
N GLU A 151 -20.30 -8.61 -14.36
CA GLU A 151 -21.53 -9.01 -15.04
C GLU A 151 -22.64 -9.10 -13.99
N GLN A 152 -23.49 -8.07 -13.97
CA GLN A 152 -24.73 -8.07 -13.23
C GLN A 152 -25.63 -9.16 -13.81
N ALA A 153 -25.79 -10.26 -13.07
CA ALA A 153 -26.86 -11.22 -13.31
C ALA A 153 -27.66 -11.42 -12.02
N SER A 154 -28.71 -10.61 -11.89
CA SER A 154 -30.00 -11.06 -11.34
C SER A 154 -31.08 -10.11 -11.84
N PRO A 155 -32.16 -10.67 -12.38
CA PRO A 155 -33.38 -10.57 -11.60
C PRO A 155 -34.03 -11.92 -11.34
N SER A 156 -34.62 -11.98 -10.16
CA SER A 156 -35.48 -13.01 -9.60
C SER A 156 -36.57 -13.45 -10.57
N VAL A 157 -36.85 -14.76 -10.59
CA VAL A 157 -38.20 -15.25 -10.87
C VAL A 157 -38.64 -16.04 -9.65
N ILE A 158 -39.57 -15.46 -8.90
CA ILE A 158 -40.41 -16.16 -7.92
C ILE A 158 -41.49 -16.86 -8.75
N SER A 159 -41.59 -18.18 -8.67
CA SER A 159 -42.83 -18.88 -9.02
C SER A 159 -43.31 -19.66 -7.80
N GLY A 160 -44.26 -19.05 -7.10
CA GLY A 160 -45.11 -19.73 -6.12
C GLY A 160 -45.90 -20.86 -6.80
N GLY A 161 -46.20 -21.89 -6.01
CA GLY A 161 -46.86 -23.10 -6.48
C GLY A 161 -48.35 -22.93 -6.76
N ASP A 162 -48.94 -23.96 -7.35
CA ASP A 162 -50.11 -24.62 -6.76
C ASP A 162 -50.38 -25.97 -7.44
N SER A 163 -50.59 -26.96 -6.58
CA SER A 163 -51.60 -28.03 -6.62
C SER A 163 -52.24 -28.43 -7.97
N SER A 164 -52.18 -29.73 -8.31
CA SER A 164 -53.36 -30.42 -8.86
C SER A 164 -53.32 -31.94 -8.64
N THR A 165 -54.34 -32.42 -7.95
CA THR A 165 -54.86 -33.79 -7.94
C THR A 165 -55.42 -34.18 -9.32
N ARG A 166 -55.13 -35.39 -9.80
CA ARG A 166 -56.12 -36.45 -10.11
C ARG A 166 -55.45 -37.74 -10.57
#